data_AF-A0A7X9BYX6-F1
#
_entry.id   AF-A0A7X9BYX6-F1
#
_cell.length_a   1.000
_cell.length_b   1.000
_cell.length_c   1.000
_cell.angle_alpha   90.00
_cell.angle_beta   90.00
_cell.angle_gamma   90.00
#
_symmetry.space_group_name_H-M   'P 1'
#
loop_
_entity.id
_entity.type
_entity.pdbx_description
1 polymer ?
#
loop_
_entity_poly.entity_id
_entity_poly.type
_entity_poly.pdbx_seq_one_letter_code
_entity_poly.pdbx_strand_id
1 'polypeptide(L)'
;MFKGESYLLEILTSVGDIKGRKKFQKIVHLLENKGMEPIYRYKYHHYGPYSSDLQLEIDLLVHKGLVKEEFENGTYSYKITDKGTEFKEKVSAYNNINIDKDLLIKLNEKDASFLELLSTYVFLRDYGRSEDEAKEETLKLKPHLKGYMDKVLSFYRESLLN
;
A
#
# COMPACT_ATOMS: atom_id res chain seq x y z
N MET A 1 16.62 11.57 -6.58
CA MET A 1 16.77 11.92 -5.15
C MET A 1 15.43 12.10 -4.42
N PHE A 2 14.26 11.98 -5.07
CA PHE A 2 12.94 12.11 -4.40
C PHE A 2 11.93 11.03 -4.80
N LYS A 3 12.38 9.77 -5.00
CA LYS A 3 11.52 8.76 -5.66
C LYS A 3 10.35 8.34 -4.76
N GLY A 4 10.61 8.09 -3.47
CA GLY A 4 9.58 7.73 -2.49
C GLY A 4 8.63 8.88 -2.21
N GLU A 5 9.13 10.11 -2.02
CA GLU A 5 8.27 11.27 -1.77
C GLU A 5 7.32 11.52 -2.94
N SER A 6 7.85 11.55 -4.17
CA SER A 6 7.01 11.70 -5.37
C SER A 6 5.96 10.59 -5.47
N TYR A 7 6.32 9.37 -5.10
CA TYR A 7 5.42 8.22 -5.17
C TYR A 7 4.27 8.30 -4.17
N LEU A 8 4.55 8.59 -2.90
CA LEU A 8 3.53 8.73 -1.86
C LEU A 8 2.62 9.94 -2.12
N LEU A 9 3.16 11.05 -2.61
CA LEU A 9 2.37 12.22 -2.96
C LEU A 9 1.47 11.94 -4.19
N GLU A 10 1.95 11.19 -5.18
CA GLU A 10 1.13 10.79 -6.34
C GLU A 10 -0.01 9.84 -5.92
N ILE A 11 0.26 8.89 -5.01
CA ILE A 11 -0.78 8.03 -4.42
C ILE A 11 -1.85 8.88 -3.76
N LEU A 12 -1.47 9.76 -2.81
CA LEU A 12 -2.43 10.55 -2.04
C LEU A 12 -3.21 11.53 -2.93
N THR A 13 -2.57 12.10 -3.95
CA THR A 13 -3.28 12.94 -4.93
C THR A 13 -4.34 12.15 -5.69
N SER A 14 -4.06 10.88 -6.02
CA SER A 14 -4.93 10.08 -6.89
C SER A 14 -6.17 9.54 -6.17
N VAL A 15 -6.14 9.35 -4.85
CA VAL A 15 -7.29 8.86 -4.07
C VAL A 15 -7.87 9.86 -3.07
N GLY A 16 -7.24 11.02 -2.92
CA GLY A 16 -7.62 12.05 -1.95
C GLY A 16 -7.19 11.71 -0.52
N ASP A 17 -7.61 10.55 -0.01
CA ASP A 17 -7.22 10.09 1.32
C ASP A 17 -7.01 8.57 1.45
N ILE A 18 -6.13 8.20 2.38
CA ILE A 18 -5.97 6.82 2.84
C ILE A 18 -6.27 6.76 4.33
N LYS A 19 -7.26 5.94 4.70
CA LYS A 19 -7.68 5.76 6.09
C LYS A 19 -7.05 4.52 6.71
N GLY A 20 -6.07 4.74 7.58
CA GLY A 20 -5.45 3.75 8.44
C GLY A 20 -3.98 3.51 8.11
N ARG A 21 -3.11 3.59 9.14
CA ARG A 21 -1.66 3.32 9.04
C ARG A 21 -1.35 1.98 8.36
N LYS A 22 -2.00 0.91 8.83
CA LYS A 22 -1.81 -0.44 8.28
C LYS A 22 -2.29 -0.53 6.83
N LYS A 23 -3.42 0.11 6.51
CA LYS A 23 -3.96 0.14 5.15
C LYS A 23 -2.99 0.81 4.19
N PHE A 24 -2.39 1.93 4.58
CA PHE A 24 -1.41 2.63 3.76
C PHE A 24 -0.21 1.74 3.43
N GLN A 25 0.36 1.05 4.44
CA GLN A 25 1.43 0.07 4.24
C GLN A 25 1.05 -1.04 3.25
N LYS A 26 -0.20 -1.53 3.29
CA LYS A 26 -0.65 -2.60 2.39
C LYS A 26 -0.87 -2.12 0.96
N ILE A 27 -1.44 -0.93 0.79
CA ILE A 27 -1.68 -0.34 -0.53
C ILE A 27 -0.35 -0.15 -1.26
N VAL A 28 0.66 0.44 -0.60
CA VAL A 28 1.97 0.67 -1.20
C VAL A 28 2.64 -0.66 -1.57
N HIS A 29 2.66 -1.64 -0.66
CA HIS A 29 3.19 -2.98 -0.95
C HIS A 29 2.55 -3.64 -2.19
N LEU A 30 1.21 -3.59 -2.27
CA LEU A 30 0.47 -4.22 -3.36
C LEU A 30 0.64 -3.49 -4.70
N LEU A 31 0.78 -2.17 -4.68
CA LEU A 31 1.08 -1.39 -5.88
C LEU A 31 2.49 -1.67 -6.39
N GLU A 32 3.50 -1.72 -5.50
CA GLU A 32 4.87 -2.05 -5.89
C GLU A 32 4.97 -3.46 -6.46
N ASN A 33 4.21 -4.42 -5.90
CA ASN A 33 4.17 -5.79 -6.40
C ASN A 33 3.69 -5.91 -7.86
N LYS A 34 2.80 -5.03 -8.33
CA LYS A 34 2.25 -5.08 -9.70
C LYS A 34 3.24 -4.65 -10.80
N GLY A 35 4.48 -4.34 -10.47
CA GLY A 35 5.52 -4.09 -11.48
C GLY A 35 6.05 -2.66 -11.50
N MET A 36 5.95 -1.94 -10.39
CA MET A 36 6.86 -0.81 -10.18
C MET A 36 8.18 -1.30 -9.61
N GLU A 37 9.26 -0.62 -9.97
CA GLU A 37 10.56 -0.85 -9.35
C GLU A 37 10.41 -0.61 -7.83
N PRO A 38 10.63 -1.64 -6.98
CA PRO A 38 10.36 -1.55 -5.56
C PRO A 38 11.23 -0.47 -4.92
N ILE A 39 10.58 0.47 -4.24
CA ILE A 39 11.21 1.56 -3.50
C ILE A 39 11.49 1.11 -2.07
N TYR A 40 10.59 0.32 -1.50
CA TYR A 40 10.65 -0.11 -0.10
C TYR A 40 10.95 -1.59 0.06
N ARG A 41 11.60 -1.93 1.18
CA ARG A 41 11.84 -3.31 1.58
C ARG A 41 10.85 -3.73 2.65
N TYR A 42 10.19 -4.87 2.43
CA TYR A 42 9.19 -5.39 3.35
C TYR A 42 9.69 -6.61 4.09
N LYS A 43 9.33 -6.69 5.36
CA LYS A 43 9.47 -7.88 6.20
C LYS A 43 8.11 -8.33 6.67
N TYR A 44 7.99 -9.63 6.95
CA TYR A 44 6.76 -10.16 7.53
C TYR A 44 6.68 -9.79 9.03
N HIS A 45 5.55 -9.22 9.44
CA HIS A 45 5.24 -8.90 10.82
C HIS A 45 3.84 -9.43 11.19
N HIS A 46 3.40 -9.20 12.44
CA HIS A 46 2.13 -9.73 12.95
C HIS A 46 0.92 -9.45 12.05
N TYR A 47 0.82 -8.26 11.43
CA TYR A 47 -0.29 -7.90 10.53
C TYR A 47 0.06 -8.05 9.04
N GLY A 48 1.05 -8.89 8.72
CA GLY A 48 1.56 -9.10 7.36
C GLY A 48 2.75 -8.21 7.01
N PRO A 49 3.00 -7.97 5.71
CA PRO A 49 4.15 -7.18 5.23
C PRO A 49 4.18 -5.77 5.79
N TYR A 50 5.35 -5.32 6.22
CA TYR A 50 5.57 -3.98 6.74
C TYR A 50 6.96 -3.48 6.34
N SER A 51 7.02 -2.18 6.02
CA SER A 51 8.25 -1.47 5.72
C SER A 51 8.44 -0.32 6.71
N SER A 52 9.53 -0.39 7.48
CA SER A 52 9.97 0.71 8.34
C SER A 52 10.37 1.94 7.51
N ASP A 53 10.97 1.73 6.35
CA ASP A 53 11.45 2.81 5.48
C ASP A 53 10.26 3.59 4.91
N LEU A 54 9.18 2.89 4.54
CA LEU A 54 7.92 3.51 4.14
C LEU A 54 7.30 4.31 5.29
N GLN A 55 7.32 3.77 6.51
CA GLN A 55 6.77 4.48 7.66
C GLN A 55 7.57 5.76 7.94
N LEU A 56 8.90 5.68 7.93
CA LEU A 56 9.78 6.83 8.12
C LEU A 56 9.54 7.91 7.06
N GLU A 57 9.28 7.52 5.82
CA GLU A 57 9.02 8.49 4.75
C GLU A 57 7.63 9.15 4.90
N ILE A 58 6.59 8.39 5.24
CA ILE A 58 5.28 8.95 5.58
C ILE A 58 5.43 9.95 6.74
N ASP A 59 6.12 9.57 7.80
CA ASP A 59 6.34 10.42 8.98
C ASP A 59 7.12 11.69 8.61
N LEU A 60 8.11 11.58 7.71
CA LEU A 60 8.87 12.73 7.20
C LEU A 60 8.01 13.67 6.36
N LEU A 61 7.14 13.15 5.50
CA LEU A 61 6.19 13.96 4.72
C LEU A 61 5.20 14.70 5.63
N VAL A 62 4.73 14.03 6.69
CA VAL A 62 3.89 14.65 7.72
C VAL A 62 4.65 15.74 8.46
N HIS A 63 5.88 15.45 8.91
CA HIS A 63 6.72 16.42 9.61
C HIS A 63 7.04 17.66 8.77
N LYS A 64 7.28 17.48 7.47
CA LYS A 64 7.50 18.58 6.51
C LYS A 64 6.22 19.37 6.19
N GLY A 65 5.05 18.91 6.63
CA GLY A 65 3.74 19.50 6.32
C GLY A 65 3.29 19.30 4.87
N LEU A 66 3.85 18.31 4.17
CA LEU A 66 3.46 17.94 2.80
C LEU A 66 2.27 16.98 2.80
N VAL A 67 2.13 16.20 3.86
CA VAL A 67 1.00 15.32 4.13
C VAL A 67 0.40 15.71 5.48
N LYS A 68 -0.93 15.74 5.55
CA LYS A 68 -1.68 15.91 6.79
C LYS A 68 -2.03 14.54 7.33
N GLU A 69 -1.69 14.28 8.58
CA GLU A 69 -2.18 13.14 9.36
C GLU A 69 -3.27 13.64 10.31
N GLU A 70 -4.47 13.07 10.22
CA GLU A 70 -5.60 13.40 11.10
C GLU A 70 -6.13 12.15 11.78
N PHE A 71 -6.44 12.23 13.07
CA PHE A 71 -7.09 11.14 13.80
C PHE A 71 -8.57 11.44 13.95
N GLU A 72 -9.42 10.66 13.27
CA GLU A 72 -10.87 10.82 13.26
C GLU A 72 -11.54 9.47 13.41
N ASN A 73 -12.62 9.40 14.20
CA ASN A 73 -13.43 8.19 14.39
C ASN A 73 -12.61 6.93 14.75
N GLY A 74 -11.55 7.10 15.54
CA GLY A 74 -10.69 5.98 15.97
C GLY A 74 -9.66 5.52 14.93
N THR A 75 -9.50 6.22 13.81
CA THR A 75 -8.52 5.88 12.76
C THR A 75 -7.71 7.08 12.30
N TYR A 76 -6.48 6.83 11.86
CA TYR A 76 -5.67 7.84 11.20
C TYR A 76 -6.06 7.96 9.73
N SER A 77 -6.05 9.17 9.18
CA SER A 77 -6.18 9.43 7.75
C SER A 77 -5.01 10.28 7.26
N TYR A 78 -4.61 10.03 6.02
CA TYR A 78 -3.50 10.71 5.35
C TYR A 78 -4.02 11.40 4.10
N LYS A 79 -3.74 12.70 3.98
CA LYS A 79 -4.12 13.52 2.83
C LYS A 79 -2.96 14.42 2.42
N ILE A 80 -2.79 14.66 1.13
CA ILE A 80 -1.83 15.65 0.66
C ILE A 80 -2.29 17.06 1.06
N THR A 81 -1.35 17.95 1.40
CA THR A 81 -1.63 19.38 1.66
C THR A 81 -1.40 20.20 0.40
N ASP A 82 -1.85 21.46 0.38
CA ASP A 82 -1.53 22.39 -0.73
C ASP A 82 -0.01 22.53 -0.92
N LYS A 83 0.74 22.62 0.19
CA LYS A 83 2.21 22.61 0.18
C LYS A 83 2.77 21.32 -0.42
N GLY A 84 2.16 20.18 -0.15
CA GLY A 84 2.49 18.89 -0.75
C GLY A 84 2.27 18.87 -2.26
N THR A 85 1.14 19.41 -2.72
CA THR A 85 0.82 19.53 -4.15
C THR A 85 1.83 20.40 -4.88
N GLU A 86 2.14 21.58 -4.35
CA GLU A 86 3.18 22.46 -4.91
C GLU A 86 4.56 21.80 -4.94
N PHE A 87 4.91 21.07 -3.89
CA PHE A 87 6.17 20.33 -3.85
C PHE A 87 6.20 19.24 -4.92
N LYS A 88 5.12 18.46 -5.07
CA LYS A 88 4.98 17.41 -6.09
C LYS A 88 5.19 17.97 -7.50
N GLU A 89 4.58 19.10 -7.82
CA GLU A 89 4.72 19.76 -9.13
C GLU A 89 6.17 20.21 -9.40
N LYS A 90 6.88 20.67 -8.37
CA LYS A 90 8.30 21.06 -8.52
C LYS A 90 9.21 19.86 -8.77
N VAL A 91 8.92 18.71 -8.15
CA VAL A 91 9.76 17.51 -8.29
C VAL A 91 9.37 16.62 -9.47
N SER A 92 8.13 16.73 -10.00
CA SER A 92 7.67 15.93 -11.14
C SER A 92 8.47 16.20 -12.42
N ALA A 93 9.05 17.40 -12.55
CA ALA A 93 9.98 17.74 -13.62
C ALA A 93 11.27 16.88 -13.64
N TYR A 94 11.62 16.28 -12.49
CA TYR A 94 12.84 15.48 -12.32
C TYR A 94 12.54 13.99 -12.09
N ASN A 95 11.35 13.67 -11.58
CA ASN A 95 10.92 12.33 -11.20
C ASN A 95 9.45 12.14 -11.59
N ASN A 96 9.20 11.66 -12.82
CA ASN A 96 7.86 11.28 -13.23
C ASN A 96 7.54 9.88 -12.66
N ILE A 97 6.59 9.81 -11.74
CA ILE A 97 6.13 8.56 -11.16
C ILE A 97 4.85 8.14 -11.86
N ASN A 98 4.85 6.97 -12.49
CA ASN A 98 3.65 6.35 -13.01
C ASN A 98 3.16 5.29 -12.03
N ILE A 99 1.90 5.41 -11.59
CA ILE A 99 1.24 4.43 -10.74
C ILE A 99 0.03 3.85 -11.46
N ASP A 100 -0.30 2.59 -11.20
CA ASP A 100 -1.57 2.00 -11.63
C ASP A 100 -2.72 2.61 -10.81
N LYS A 101 -3.33 3.67 -11.35
CA LYS A 101 -4.41 4.42 -10.70
C LYS A 101 -5.66 3.57 -10.51
N ASP A 102 -5.96 2.69 -11.47
CA ASP A 102 -7.12 1.80 -11.39
C ASP A 102 -6.96 0.78 -10.27
N LEU A 103 -5.78 0.18 -10.14
CA LEU A 103 -5.47 -0.68 -9.00
C LEU A 103 -5.52 0.10 -7.68
N LEU A 104 -4.91 1.28 -7.62
CA LEU A 104 -4.91 2.10 -6.41
C LEU A 104 -6.33 2.40 -5.92
N ILE A 105 -7.22 2.82 -6.81
CA ILE A 105 -8.63 3.09 -6.47
C ILE A 105 -9.29 1.82 -5.93
N LYS A 106 -9.17 0.70 -6.65
CA LYS A 106 -9.72 -0.60 -6.23
C LYS A 106 -9.21 -1.04 -4.86
N LEU A 107 -7.93 -0.82 -4.57
CA LEU A 107 -7.32 -1.16 -3.28
C LEU A 107 -7.83 -0.22 -2.16
N ASN A 108 -7.97 1.07 -2.44
CA ASN A 108 -8.43 2.04 -1.46
C ASN A 108 -9.92 1.88 -1.11
N GLU A 109 -10.72 1.21 -1.93
CA GLU A 109 -12.09 0.84 -1.58
C GLU A 109 -12.19 -0.36 -0.62
N LYS A 110 -11.13 -1.18 -0.52
CA LYS A 110 -11.16 -2.37 0.33
C LYS A 110 -10.99 -2.03 1.80
N ASP A 111 -11.61 -2.85 2.65
CA ASP A 111 -11.44 -2.78 4.09
C ASP A 111 -10.07 -3.33 4.52
N ALA A 112 -9.67 -3.03 5.75
CA ALA A 112 -8.37 -3.39 6.28
C ALA A 112 -8.14 -4.91 6.37
N SER A 113 -9.18 -5.68 6.68
CA SER A 113 -9.11 -7.14 6.80
C SER A 113 -8.85 -7.79 5.45
N PHE A 114 -9.55 -7.34 4.40
CA PHE A 114 -9.29 -7.79 3.03
C PHE A 114 -7.85 -7.53 2.61
N LEU A 115 -7.35 -6.31 2.84
CA LEU A 115 -5.99 -5.91 2.48
C LEU A 115 -4.92 -6.63 3.31
N GLU A 116 -5.18 -6.92 4.57
CA GLU A 116 -4.29 -7.73 5.40
C GLU A 116 -4.12 -9.14 4.82
N LEU A 117 -5.22 -9.78 4.43
CA LEU A 117 -5.17 -11.12 3.85
C LEU A 117 -4.51 -11.11 2.47
N LEU A 118 -4.89 -10.17 1.60
CA LEU A 118 -4.32 -10.03 0.25
C LEU A 118 -2.82 -9.77 0.31
N SER A 119 -2.36 -8.81 1.12
CA SER A 119 -0.93 -8.52 1.25
C SER A 119 -0.13 -9.68 1.84
N THR A 120 -0.71 -10.44 2.78
CA THR A 120 -0.09 -11.66 3.32
C THR A 120 0.11 -12.70 2.22
N TYR A 121 -0.93 -12.96 1.43
CA TYR A 121 -0.88 -13.90 0.31
C TYR A 121 0.14 -13.48 -0.76
N VAL A 122 0.11 -12.22 -1.19
CA VAL A 122 1.04 -11.68 -2.20
C VAL A 122 2.49 -11.77 -1.73
N PHE A 123 2.76 -11.44 -0.48
CA PHE A 123 4.12 -11.55 0.06
C PHE A 123 4.64 -12.99 0.04
N LEU A 124 3.80 -13.97 0.35
CA LEU A 124 4.22 -15.38 0.27
C LEU A 124 4.51 -15.81 -1.17
N ARG A 125 3.71 -15.32 -2.13
CA ARG A 125 3.94 -15.54 -3.56
C ARG A 125 5.27 -14.95 -4.01
N ASP A 126 5.62 -13.74 -3.57
CA ASP A 126 6.90 -13.09 -3.89
C ASP A 126 8.11 -13.83 -3.33
N TYR A 127 7.94 -14.51 -2.19
CA TYR A 127 8.96 -15.36 -1.58
C TYR A 127 9.03 -16.76 -2.21
N GLY A 128 8.35 -16.97 -3.34
CA GLY A 128 8.47 -18.17 -4.17
C GLY A 128 7.53 -19.32 -3.77
N ARG A 129 6.58 -19.09 -2.87
CA ARG A 129 5.55 -20.10 -2.56
C ARG A 129 4.66 -20.34 -3.76
N SER A 130 4.30 -21.59 -4.03
CA SER A 130 3.26 -21.95 -5.01
C SER A 130 1.90 -21.36 -4.61
N GLU A 131 0.91 -21.42 -5.51
CA GLU A 131 -0.41 -20.84 -5.23
C GLU A 131 -1.07 -21.55 -4.03
N ASP A 132 -1.01 -22.89 -4.02
CA ASP A 132 -1.55 -23.72 -2.96
C ASP A 132 -0.80 -23.53 -1.64
N GLU A 133 0.53 -23.48 -1.68
CA GLU A 133 1.36 -23.23 -0.50
C GLU A 133 1.06 -21.84 0.11
N ALA A 134 1.02 -20.80 -0.73
CA ALA A 134 0.75 -19.44 -0.28
C ALA A 134 -0.66 -19.34 0.31
N LYS A 135 -1.66 -19.99 -0.30
CA LYS A 135 -3.04 -20.04 0.22
C LYS A 135 -3.09 -20.75 1.58
N GLU A 136 -2.50 -21.93 1.69
CA GLU A 136 -2.50 -22.71 2.94
C GLU A 136 -1.79 -21.95 4.07
N GLU A 137 -0.61 -21.42 3.80
CA GLU A 137 0.18 -20.66 4.77
C GLU A 137 -0.51 -19.34 5.17
N THR A 138 -1.14 -18.64 4.22
CA THR A 138 -1.96 -17.45 4.50
C THR A 138 -3.10 -17.79 5.47
N LEU A 139 -3.82 -18.90 5.25
CA LEU A 139 -4.92 -19.32 6.12
C LEU A 139 -4.44 -19.77 7.51
N LYS A 140 -3.24 -20.35 7.62
CA LYS A 140 -2.60 -20.66 8.91
C LYS A 140 -2.24 -19.39 9.68
N LEU A 141 -1.73 -18.37 8.98
CA LEU A 141 -1.34 -17.09 9.59
C LEU A 141 -2.56 -16.21 9.93
N LYS A 142 -3.65 -16.34 9.16
CA LYS A 142 -4.84 -15.48 9.23
C LYS A 142 -6.14 -16.29 9.31
N PRO A 143 -6.30 -17.20 10.29
CA PRO A 143 -7.46 -18.09 10.36
C PRO A 143 -8.77 -17.32 10.52
N HIS A 144 -8.75 -16.20 11.24
CA HIS A 144 -9.90 -15.31 11.46
C HIS A 144 -10.38 -14.60 10.18
N LEU A 145 -9.57 -14.58 9.11
CA LEU A 145 -9.90 -13.94 7.84
C LEU A 145 -10.26 -14.95 6.74
N LYS A 146 -10.39 -16.25 7.07
CA LYS A 146 -10.65 -17.32 6.10
C LYS A 146 -11.82 -17.02 5.15
N GLY A 147 -12.87 -16.36 5.63
CA GLY A 147 -14.04 -15.99 4.82
C GLY A 147 -13.75 -15.02 3.65
N TYR A 148 -12.59 -14.37 3.64
CA TYR A 148 -12.17 -13.48 2.56
C TYR A 148 -11.32 -14.18 1.48
N MET A 149 -10.86 -15.41 1.72
CA MET A 149 -9.81 -16.02 0.88
C MET A 149 -10.21 -16.15 -0.58
N ASP A 150 -11.42 -16.61 -0.88
CA ASP A 150 -11.87 -16.77 -2.28
C ASP A 150 -11.94 -15.43 -3.02
N LYS A 151 -12.41 -14.37 -2.31
CA LYS A 151 -12.43 -13.01 -2.85
C LYS A 151 -11.02 -12.46 -3.08
N VAL A 152 -10.08 -12.76 -2.18
CA VAL A 152 -8.67 -12.38 -2.31
C VAL A 152 -8.04 -13.05 -3.53
N LEU A 153 -8.28 -14.34 -3.74
CA LEU A 153 -7.74 -15.08 -4.88
C LEU A 153 -8.30 -14.57 -6.22
N SER A 154 -9.62 -14.32 -6.31
CA SER A 154 -10.23 -13.72 -7.50
C SER A 154 -9.64 -12.33 -7.78
N PHE A 155 -9.58 -11.47 -6.76
CA PHE A 155 -8.99 -10.13 -6.91
C PHE A 155 -7.53 -10.18 -7.37
N TYR A 156 -6.72 -11.08 -6.78
CA TYR A 156 -5.32 -11.25 -7.16
C TYR A 156 -5.17 -11.64 -8.64
N ARG A 157 -5.93 -12.63 -9.12
CA ARG A 157 -5.89 -13.03 -10.54
C ARG A 157 -6.33 -11.91 -11.48
N GLU A 158 -7.37 -11.17 -11.11
CA GLU A 158 -7.94 -10.13 -11.97
C GLU A 158 -7.09 -8.86 -11.99
N SER A 159 -6.48 -8.49 -10.86
CA SER A 159 -5.91 -7.17 -10.65
C SER A 159 -4.40 -7.13 -10.42
N LEU A 160 -3.73 -8.26 -10.12
CA LEU A 160 -2.30 -8.30 -9.77
C LEU A 160 -1.48 -9.31 -10.59
N LEU A 161 -2.12 -10.30 -11.24
CA LEU A 161 -1.43 -11.34 -12.03
C LEU A 161 -1.26 -10.99 -13.52
N ASN A 162 -1.78 -9.83 -13.95
CA ASN A 162 -1.75 -9.34 -15.33
C ASN A 162 -0.80 -8.16 -15.48
#